data_AF-A5ZQ41-F1
#
_entry.id   AF-A5ZQ41-F1
#
_cell.length_a   1.000
_cell.length_b   1.000
_cell.length_c   1.000
_cell.angle_alpha   90.00
_cell.angle_beta   90.00
_cell.angle_gamma   90.00
#
_symmetry.space_group_name_H-M   'P 1'
#
loop_
_entity.id
_entity.type
_entity.pdbx_description
1 polymer ?
#
loop_
_entity_poly.entity_id
_entity_poly.type
_entity_poly.pdbx_seq_one_letter_code
_entity_poly.pdbx_strand_id
1 'polypeptide(L)'
;MAKRQRNRKEQLAEVIRESHEQWKRLRENGGNDPFWTDGVNLNLVRNHIIYGRRLCEEELQEGDYPEEYYLPLPEKVPPNYMVKGDEIRRKTSELMRNIKENPDYIGLFGKSEKSQKEVEIIKYISGYSQSISEDDLVAMRRFIHWDFSGMMQSIKEELRDITPVAEIEKSLPEGQLSIFDLFNI
;
A
#
# COMPACT_ATOMS: atom_id res chain seq x y z
N MET A 1 34.22 8.69 -14.74
CA MET A 1 34.89 9.10 -13.49
C MET A 1 34.90 7.91 -12.55
N ALA A 2 36.08 7.40 -12.17
CA ALA A 2 36.18 6.26 -11.26
C ALA A 2 35.81 6.71 -9.84
N LYS A 3 34.86 6.01 -9.21
CA LYS A 3 34.46 6.27 -7.81
C LYS A 3 35.69 6.00 -6.94
N ARG A 4 36.28 7.04 -6.33
CA ARG A 4 37.38 6.89 -5.37
C ARG A 4 36.88 5.95 -4.27
N GLN A 5 37.57 4.84 -4.05
CA GLN A 5 37.17 3.87 -3.03
C GLN A 5 37.32 4.54 -1.66
N ARG A 6 36.19 4.76 -0.98
CA ARG A 6 36.16 5.37 0.36
C ARG A 6 36.93 4.48 1.32
N ASN A 7 37.72 5.08 2.20
CA ASN A 7 38.41 4.33 3.25
C ASN A 7 37.38 3.72 4.22
N ARG A 8 37.77 2.73 5.02
CA ARG A 8 36.82 2.00 5.87
C ARG A 8 36.13 2.90 6.89
N LYS A 9 36.86 3.85 7.48
CA LYS A 9 36.33 4.84 8.42
C LYS A 9 35.21 5.69 7.79
N GLU A 10 35.41 6.17 6.56
CA GLU A 10 34.41 6.93 5.80
C GLU A 10 33.15 6.10 5.49
N GLN A 11 33.32 4.81 5.17
CA GLN A 11 32.18 3.91 4.93
C GLN A 11 31.35 3.71 6.21
N LEU A 12 32.01 3.50 7.35
CA LEU A 12 31.33 3.34 8.64
C LEU A 12 30.65 4.64 9.09
N ALA A 13 31.31 5.79 8.88
CA ALA A 13 30.74 7.12 9.11
C ALA A 13 29.44 7.31 8.33
N GLU A 14 29.45 6.99 7.04
CA GLU A 14 28.28 7.09 6.15
C GLU A 14 27.13 6.19 6.61
N VAL A 15 27.40 4.91 6.92
CA VAL A 15 26.38 3.97 7.41
C VAL A 15 25.71 4.49 8.68
N ILE A 16 26.48 5.00 9.64
CA ILE A 16 25.94 5.54 10.90
C ILE A 16 25.11 6.80 10.61
N ARG A 17 25.63 7.72 9.79
CA ARG A 17 24.96 8.96 9.39
C ARG A 17 23.62 8.69 8.70
N GLU A 18 23.62 7.84 7.68
CA GLU A 18 22.42 7.48 6.92
C GLU A 18 21.39 6.81 7.81
N SER A 19 21.82 5.95 8.74
CA SER A 19 20.92 5.32 9.71
C SER A 19 20.29 6.35 10.65
N HIS A 20 21.05 7.35 11.11
CA HIS A 20 20.48 8.46 11.90
C HIS A 20 19.46 9.29 11.10
N GLU A 21 19.78 9.62 9.85
CA GLU A 21 18.86 10.34 8.96
C GLU A 21 17.58 9.55 8.68
N GLN A 22 17.71 8.25 8.42
CA GLN A 22 16.58 7.36 8.19
C GLN A 22 15.70 7.25 9.44
N TRP A 23 16.31 7.09 10.63
CA TRP A 23 15.56 7.05 11.88
C TRP A 23 14.78 8.35 12.09
N LYS A 24 15.39 9.51 11.83
CA LYS A 24 14.73 10.81 11.93
C LYS A 24 13.57 10.93 10.94
N ARG A 25 13.78 10.58 9.67
CA ARG A 25 12.72 10.59 8.64
C ARG A 25 11.55 9.69 9.02
N LEU A 26 11.82 8.49 9.52
CA LEU A 26 10.80 7.56 10.01
C LEU A 26 10.06 8.13 11.22
N ARG A 27 10.77 8.75 12.18
CA ARG A 27 10.16 9.32 13.38
C ARG A 27 9.24 10.50 13.06
N GLU A 28 9.60 11.31 12.07
CA GLU A 28 8.82 12.48 11.63
C GLU A 28 7.63 12.11 10.74
N ASN A 29 7.81 11.17 9.82
CA ASN A 29 6.84 10.91 8.75
C ASN A 29 6.07 9.60 8.90
N GLY A 30 6.60 8.64 9.65
CA GLY A 30 6.18 7.24 9.61
C GLY A 30 6.83 6.47 8.47
N GLY A 31 6.63 5.16 8.48
CA GLY A 31 7.08 4.25 7.43
C GLY A 31 5.94 3.87 6.48
N ASN A 32 6.33 3.26 5.36
CA ASN A 32 5.43 2.72 4.35
C ASN A 32 5.37 1.17 4.37
N ASP A 33 5.95 0.54 5.40
CA ASP A 33 5.99 -0.91 5.47
C ASP A 33 4.56 -1.48 5.55
N PRO A 34 4.15 -2.38 4.66
CA PRO A 34 2.79 -2.89 4.67
C PRO A 34 2.49 -3.85 5.83
N PHE A 35 3.49 -4.44 6.48
CA PHE A 35 3.32 -5.52 7.45
C PHE A 35 3.79 -5.16 8.86
N TRP A 36 4.65 -4.16 8.99
CA TRP A 36 5.25 -3.78 10.27
C TRP A 36 4.89 -2.36 10.69
N THR A 37 4.74 -2.19 12.00
CA THR A 37 4.58 -0.90 12.64
C THR A 37 5.84 -0.04 12.51
N ASP A 38 5.67 1.27 12.69
CA ASP A 38 6.81 2.20 12.65
C ASP A 38 7.79 1.94 13.80
N GLY A 39 7.30 1.46 14.94
CA GLY A 39 8.11 1.08 16.09
C GLY A 39 9.11 -0.03 15.78
N VAL A 40 8.69 -1.06 15.03
CA VAL A 40 9.59 -2.12 14.57
C VAL A 40 10.66 -1.54 13.66
N ASN A 41 10.27 -0.75 12.65
CA ASN A 41 11.20 -0.14 11.70
C ASN A 41 12.19 0.83 12.37
N LEU A 42 11.73 1.67 13.30
CA LEU A 42 12.58 2.56 14.08
C LEU A 42 13.62 1.79 14.91
N ASN A 43 13.21 0.68 15.52
CA ASN A 43 14.12 -0.17 16.29
C ASN A 43 15.11 -0.94 15.40
N LEU A 44 14.70 -1.35 14.19
CA LEU A 44 15.61 -1.93 13.20
C LEU A 44 16.70 -0.93 12.78
N VAL A 45 16.33 0.31 12.45
CA VAL A 45 17.29 1.35 12.10
C VAL A 45 18.19 1.71 13.28
N ARG A 46 17.65 1.75 14.50
CA ARG A 46 18.45 1.89 15.73
C ARG A 46 19.49 0.76 15.85
N ASN A 47 19.14 -0.47 15.52
CA ASN A 47 20.08 -1.60 15.54
C ASN A 47 21.17 -1.45 14.47
N HIS A 48 20.87 -0.85 13.30
CA HIS A 48 21.90 -0.52 12.31
C HIS A 48 22.94 0.47 12.84
N ILE A 49 22.51 1.49 13.61
CA ILE A 49 23.43 2.43 14.27
C ILE A 49 24.34 1.71 15.26
N ILE A 50 23.77 0.84 16.12
CA ILE A 50 24.53 0.05 17.10
C ILE A 50 25.54 -0.86 16.39
N TYR A 51 25.10 -1.51 15.32
CA TYR A 51 25.96 -2.39 14.55
C TYR A 51 27.11 -1.62 13.88
N GLY A 52 26.83 -0.45 13.30
CA GLY A 52 27.87 0.43 12.75
C GLY A 52 28.92 0.83 13.78
N ARG A 53 28.50 1.14 15.01
CA ARG A 53 29.43 1.44 16.12
C ARG A 53 30.29 0.24 16.49
N ARG A 54 29.68 -0.94 16.60
CA ARG A 54 30.40 -2.18 16.87
C ARG A 54 31.47 -2.46 15.80
N LEU A 55 31.17 -2.20 14.53
CA LEU A 55 32.16 -2.31 13.47
C LEU A 55 33.30 -1.29 13.59
N CYS A 56 33.04 -0.07 14.07
CA CYS A 56 34.12 0.87 14.40
C CYS A 56 35.04 0.29 15.48
N GLU A 57 34.47 -0.31 16.53
CA GLU A 57 35.23 -0.92 17.63
C GLU A 57 36.05 -2.14 17.18
N GLU A 58 35.51 -2.95 16.26
CA GLU A 58 36.15 -4.17 15.76
C GLU A 58 37.22 -3.90 14.70
N GLU A 59 37.07 -2.85 13.89
CA GLU A 59 37.88 -2.65 12.68
C GLU A 59 38.81 -1.42 12.70
N LEU A 60 38.56 -0.44 13.58
CA LEU A 60 39.36 0.78 13.68
C LEU A 60 40.17 0.80 14.98
N GLN A 61 41.26 1.58 14.98
CA GLN A 61 42.03 1.81 16.20
C GLN A 61 41.22 2.66 17.19
N GLU A 62 41.33 2.35 18.48
CA GLU A 62 40.73 3.14 19.54
C GLU A 62 41.19 4.60 19.44
N GLY A 63 40.22 5.52 19.45
CA GLY A 63 40.46 6.96 19.23
C GLY A 63 40.39 7.42 17.78
N ASP A 64 40.36 6.53 16.79
CA ASP A 64 40.21 6.86 15.36
C ASP A 64 38.78 6.67 14.82
N TYR A 65 37.78 6.62 15.69
CA TYR A 65 36.39 6.47 15.28
C TYR A 65 35.86 7.72 14.55
N PRO A 66 34.92 7.56 13.61
CA PRO A 66 34.28 8.69 12.94
C PRO A 66 33.42 9.51 13.91
N GLU A 67 33.21 10.81 13.62
CA GLU A 67 32.42 11.71 14.48
C GLU A 67 31.01 11.17 14.74
N GLU A 68 30.42 10.51 13.74
CA GLU A 68 29.08 9.93 13.81
C GLU A 68 28.94 8.82 14.85
N TYR A 69 30.04 8.14 15.19
CA TYR A 69 30.07 7.14 16.27
C TYR A 69 29.59 7.76 17.60
N TYR A 70 29.94 9.02 17.84
CA TYR A 70 29.67 9.73 19.10
C TYR A 70 28.31 10.42 19.14
N LEU A 71 27.51 10.37 18.06
CA LEU A 71 26.15 10.89 18.09
C LEU A 71 25.32 10.20 19.19
N PRO A 72 24.28 10.83 19.74
CA PRO A 72 23.42 10.17 20.71
C PRO A 72 22.63 9.05 20.04
N LEU A 73 22.63 7.84 20.63
CA LEU A 73 21.84 6.72 20.09
C LEU A 73 20.34 7.06 20.20
N PRO A 74 19.54 6.87 19.13
CA PRO A 74 18.11 7.16 19.22
C PRO A 74 17.39 6.30 20.25
N GLU A 75 16.32 6.84 20.81
CA GLU A 75 15.50 6.15 21.81
C GLU A 75 14.91 4.86 21.24
N LYS A 76 14.85 3.83 22.08
CA LYS A 76 14.09 2.62 21.77
C LYS A 76 12.61 2.92 21.93
N VAL A 77 11.81 2.57 20.93
CA VAL A 77 10.36 2.79 20.93
C VAL A 77 9.60 1.48 21.14
N PRO A 78 8.35 1.51 21.65
CA PRO A 78 7.52 0.31 21.72
C PRO A 78 7.35 -0.35 20.35
N PRO A 79 7.34 -1.70 20.25
CA PRO A 79 7.17 -2.37 18.97
C PRO A 79 5.86 -2.00 18.27
N ASN A 80 4.77 -1.80 19.00
CA ASN A 80 3.46 -1.43 18.44
C ASN A 80 3.32 0.08 18.13
N TYR A 81 4.37 0.87 18.28
CA TYR A 81 4.31 2.31 18.03
C TYR A 81 4.03 2.62 16.56
N MET A 82 3.09 3.54 16.31
CA MET A 82 2.75 4.04 14.99
C MET A 82 2.88 5.55 14.97
N VAL A 83 3.61 6.06 14.00
CA VAL A 83 3.73 7.51 13.78
C VAL A 83 2.42 7.99 13.19
N LYS A 84 1.92 9.12 13.71
CA LYS A 84 0.66 9.75 13.24
C LYS A 84 -0.55 8.82 13.29
N GLY A 85 -0.65 7.96 14.32
CA GLY A 85 -1.78 7.03 14.50
C GLY A 85 -3.15 7.71 14.38
N ASP A 86 -3.33 8.91 14.94
CA ASP A 86 -4.59 9.65 14.86
C ASP A 86 -4.92 10.13 13.44
N GLU A 87 -3.89 10.51 12.66
CA GLU A 87 -4.08 10.89 11.26
C GLU A 87 -4.48 9.68 10.41
N ILE A 88 -3.87 8.51 10.67
CA ILE A 88 -4.24 7.24 10.05
C ILE A 88 -5.71 6.95 10.34
N ARG A 89 -6.12 6.97 11.62
CA ARG A 89 -7.52 6.75 12.02
C ARG A 89 -8.48 7.66 11.27
N ARG A 90 -8.23 8.97 11.29
CA ARG A 90 -9.07 9.97 10.62
C ARG A 90 -9.18 9.69 9.11
N LYS A 91 -8.06 9.50 8.42
CA LYS A 91 -8.03 9.26 6.96
C LYS A 91 -8.74 7.96 6.58
N THR A 92 -8.53 6.88 7.34
CA THR A 92 -9.19 5.60 7.10
C THR A 92 -10.70 5.69 7.33
N SER A 93 -11.16 6.38 8.38
CA SER A 93 -12.59 6.60 8.61
C SER A 93 -13.23 7.42 7.48
N GLU A 94 -12.56 8.48 7.02
CA GLU A 94 -13.01 9.28 5.89
C GLU A 94 -13.10 8.45 4.61
N LEU A 95 -12.06 7.67 4.28
CA LEU A 95 -12.04 6.79 3.11
C LEU A 95 -13.16 5.73 3.18
N MET A 96 -13.32 5.07 4.32
CA MET A 96 -14.34 4.04 4.51
C MET A 96 -15.75 4.62 4.35
N ARG A 97 -16.01 5.82 4.89
CA ARG A 97 -17.29 6.51 4.70
C ARG A 97 -17.53 6.82 3.22
N ASN A 98 -16.55 7.41 2.55
CA ASN A 98 -16.66 7.77 1.12
C ASN A 98 -16.93 6.54 0.25
N ILE A 99 -16.32 5.39 0.54
CA ILE A 99 -16.58 4.13 -0.16
C ILE A 99 -18.00 3.65 0.10
N LYS A 100 -18.47 3.65 1.36
CA LYS A 100 -19.81 3.19 1.72
C LYS A 100 -20.92 4.07 1.13
N GLU A 101 -20.66 5.36 0.94
CA GLU A 101 -21.56 6.31 0.28
C GLU A 101 -21.46 6.28 -1.25
N ASN A 102 -20.47 5.59 -1.82
CA ASN A 102 -20.27 5.53 -3.26
C ASN A 102 -21.39 4.70 -3.94
N PRO A 103 -22.13 5.26 -4.93
CA PRO A 103 -23.20 4.55 -5.62
C PRO A 103 -22.77 3.25 -6.30
N ASP A 104 -21.53 3.18 -6.81
CA ASP A 104 -21.01 1.98 -7.45
C ASP A 104 -20.83 0.84 -6.43
N TYR A 105 -20.36 1.17 -5.22
CA TYR A 105 -20.24 0.20 -4.13
C TYR A 105 -21.61 -0.26 -3.64
N ILE A 106 -22.54 0.68 -3.44
CA ILE A 106 -23.93 0.38 -3.04
C ILE A 106 -24.58 -0.53 -4.09
N GLY A 107 -24.38 -0.25 -5.38
CA GLY A 107 -24.91 -1.02 -6.49
C GLY A 107 -24.47 -2.48 -6.52
N LEU A 108 -23.31 -2.82 -5.95
CA LEU A 108 -22.85 -4.21 -5.85
C LEU A 108 -23.86 -5.08 -5.08
N PHE A 109 -24.47 -4.55 -4.02
CA PHE A 109 -25.39 -5.31 -3.17
C PHE A 109 -26.76 -5.55 -3.81
N GLY A 110 -27.14 -4.76 -4.82
CA GLY A 110 -28.40 -4.93 -5.57
C GLY A 110 -28.37 -6.05 -6.62
N LYS A 111 -27.19 -6.58 -6.97
CA LYS A 111 -27.05 -7.64 -7.98
C LYS A 111 -27.29 -9.03 -7.40
N SER A 112 -28.11 -9.84 -8.09
CA SER A 112 -28.33 -11.25 -7.76
C SER A 112 -27.09 -12.11 -8.05
N GLU A 113 -26.50 -11.95 -9.22
CA GLU A 113 -25.23 -12.57 -9.61
C GLU A 113 -24.11 -11.52 -9.60
N LYS A 114 -22.98 -11.87 -8.99
CA LYS A 114 -21.80 -11.01 -8.86
C LYS A 114 -20.61 -11.66 -9.53
N SER A 115 -19.78 -10.87 -10.19
CA SER A 115 -18.50 -11.34 -10.68
C SER A 115 -17.54 -11.65 -9.52
N GLN A 116 -16.52 -12.45 -9.80
CA GLN A 116 -15.48 -12.78 -8.82
C GLN A 116 -14.82 -11.51 -8.24
N LYS A 117 -14.53 -10.51 -9.07
CA LYS A 117 -13.94 -9.24 -8.64
C LYS A 117 -14.86 -8.43 -7.73
N GLU A 118 -16.15 -8.41 -8.01
CA GLU A 118 -17.13 -7.73 -7.15
C GLU A 118 -17.19 -8.38 -5.77
N VAL A 119 -17.17 -9.72 -5.71
CA VAL A 119 -17.10 -10.47 -4.46
C VAL A 119 -15.80 -10.16 -3.70
N GLU A 120 -14.67 -10.07 -4.40
CA GLU A 120 -13.38 -9.70 -3.80
C GLU A 120 -13.41 -8.30 -3.19
N ILE A 121 -13.95 -7.29 -3.90
CA ILE A 121 -14.08 -5.93 -3.36
C ILE A 121 -14.92 -5.93 -2.08
N ILE A 122 -16.07 -6.60 -2.08
CA ILE A 122 -16.93 -6.68 -0.89
C ILE A 122 -16.17 -7.31 0.29
N LYS A 123 -15.39 -8.37 0.04
CA LYS A 123 -14.54 -9.02 1.04
C LYS A 123 -13.44 -8.10 1.56
N TYR A 124 -12.76 -7.37 0.68
CA TYR A 124 -11.72 -6.40 1.07
C TYR A 124 -12.30 -5.30 1.97
N ILE A 125 -13.41 -4.68 1.60
CA ILE A 125 -14.05 -3.63 2.41
C ILE A 125 -14.51 -4.17 3.77
N SER A 126 -15.07 -5.38 3.78
CA SER A 126 -15.47 -6.05 5.02
C SER A 126 -14.27 -6.32 5.92
N GLY A 127 -13.17 -6.81 5.35
CA GLY A 127 -11.92 -7.05 6.07
C GLY A 127 -11.35 -5.78 6.69
N TYR A 128 -11.30 -4.68 5.93
CA TYR A 128 -10.84 -3.39 6.48
C TYR A 128 -11.82 -2.79 7.49
N SER A 129 -13.12 -3.05 7.37
CA SER A 129 -14.09 -2.65 8.41
C SER A 129 -13.78 -3.35 9.74
N GLN A 130 -13.36 -4.62 9.71
CA GLN A 130 -12.90 -5.33 10.90
C GLN A 130 -11.57 -4.78 11.42
N SER A 131 -10.59 -4.53 10.56
CA SER A 131 -9.32 -3.92 10.98
C SER A 131 -9.52 -2.55 11.66
N ILE A 132 -10.49 -1.76 11.21
CA ILE A 132 -10.84 -0.48 11.84
C ILE A 132 -11.43 -0.69 13.24
N SER A 133 -12.28 -1.70 13.44
CA SER A 133 -12.88 -1.97 14.75
C SER A 133 -11.85 -2.50 15.76
N GLU A 134 -10.83 -3.19 15.27
CA GLU A 134 -9.70 -3.72 16.05
C GLU A 134 -8.58 -2.68 16.27
N ASP A 135 -8.69 -1.48 15.69
CA ASP A 135 -7.65 -0.44 15.69
C ASP A 135 -6.30 -0.92 15.12
N ASP A 136 -6.34 -1.80 14.11
CA ASP A 136 -5.16 -2.26 13.38
C ASP A 136 -4.64 -1.15 12.45
N LEU A 137 -3.83 -0.27 13.02
CA LEU A 137 -3.23 0.86 12.33
C LEU A 137 -2.36 0.47 11.12
N VAL A 138 -1.79 -0.75 11.09
CA VAL A 138 -0.98 -1.22 9.96
C VAL A 138 -1.89 -1.54 8.78
N ALA A 139 -2.98 -2.26 9.02
CA ALA A 139 -4.00 -2.50 8.00
C ALA A 139 -4.65 -1.18 7.54
N MET A 140 -4.98 -0.29 8.47
CA MET A 140 -5.55 1.02 8.16
C MET A 140 -4.62 1.87 7.28
N ARG A 141 -3.30 1.85 7.54
CA ARG A 141 -2.31 2.50 6.65
C ARG A 141 -2.33 1.91 5.25
N ARG A 142 -2.37 0.59 5.10
CA ARG A 142 -2.50 -0.06 3.77
C ARG A 142 -3.78 0.37 3.06
N PHE A 143 -4.88 0.44 3.79
CA PHE A 143 -6.19 0.81 3.23
C PHE A 143 -6.20 2.22 2.65
N ILE A 144 -5.56 3.19 3.32
CA ILE A 144 -5.48 4.59 2.84
C ILE A 144 -4.88 4.69 1.43
N HIS A 145 -3.97 3.78 1.09
CA HIS A 145 -3.29 3.76 -0.21
C HIS A 145 -3.93 2.84 -1.25
N TRP A 146 -5.04 2.17 -0.90
CA TRP A 146 -5.70 1.26 -1.83
C TRP A 146 -6.53 2.02 -2.86
N ASP A 147 -6.28 1.75 -4.14
CA ASP A 147 -6.98 2.39 -5.26
C ASP A 147 -8.33 1.73 -5.54
N PHE A 148 -9.32 2.08 -4.71
CA PHE A 148 -10.70 1.64 -4.90
C PHE A 148 -11.27 2.08 -6.25
N SER A 149 -10.99 3.31 -6.69
CA SER A 149 -11.60 3.88 -7.90
C SER A 149 -11.10 3.18 -9.16
N GLY A 150 -9.79 2.96 -9.27
CA GLY A 150 -9.20 2.22 -10.39
C GLY A 150 -9.71 0.77 -10.45
N MET A 151 -9.87 0.12 -9.29
CA MET A 151 -10.42 -1.23 -9.23
C MET A 151 -11.89 -1.28 -9.70
N MET A 152 -12.72 -0.33 -9.26
CA MET A 152 -14.11 -0.23 -9.72
C MET A 152 -14.22 0.08 -11.21
N GLN A 153 -13.33 0.92 -11.75
CA GLN A 153 -13.29 1.22 -13.18
C GLN A 153 -12.94 -0.03 -14.00
N SER A 154 -11.95 -0.82 -13.58
CA SER A 154 -11.59 -2.09 -14.24
C SER A 154 -12.78 -3.05 -14.34
N ILE A 155 -13.61 -3.16 -13.29
CA ILE A 155 -14.82 -3.99 -13.33
C ILE A 155 -15.84 -3.47 -14.35
N LYS A 156 -16.02 -2.15 -14.42
CA LYS A 156 -16.96 -1.53 -15.38
C LYS A 156 -16.51 -1.76 -16.82
N GLU A 157 -15.21 -1.72 -17.10
CA GLU A 157 -14.65 -1.96 -18.42
C GLU A 157 -14.87 -3.41 -18.86
N GLU A 158 -14.58 -4.39 -18.00
CA GLU A 158 -14.83 -5.80 -18.32
C GLU A 158 -16.30 -6.12 -18.57
N LEU A 159 -17.21 -5.49 -17.82
CA LEU A 159 -18.65 -5.65 -18.06
C LEU A 159 -19.09 -5.06 -19.40
N ARG A 160 -18.46 -3.98 -19.88
CA ARG A 160 -18.75 -3.42 -21.21
C ARG A 160 -18.34 -4.37 -22.32
N ASP A 161 -17.19 -5.03 -22.19
CA ASP A 161 -16.68 -5.95 -23.21
C ASP A 161 -17.50 -7.25 -23.32
N ILE A 162 -18.19 -7.65 -22.24
CA ILE A 162 -19.06 -8.83 -22.20
C ILE A 162 -20.46 -8.51 -22.73
N THR A 163 -20.88 -7.24 -22.72
CA THR A 163 -22.19 -6.85 -23.27
C THR A 163 -22.08 -6.88 -24.80
N PRO A 164 -22.81 -7.76 -25.52
CA PRO A 164 -22.78 -7.70 -26.97
C PRO A 164 -23.27 -6.31 -27.36
N VAL A 165 -22.48 -5.58 -28.16
CA VAL A 165 -23.04 -4.51 -28.99
C VAL A 165 -24.19 -5.19 -29.71
N ALA A 166 -25.42 -4.85 -29.36
CA ALA A 166 -26.57 -5.35 -30.09
C ALA A 166 -26.34 -4.89 -31.53
N GLU A 167 -25.86 -5.79 -32.38
CA GLU A 167 -25.87 -5.60 -33.81
C GLU A 167 -27.34 -5.33 -34.10
N ILE A 168 -27.64 -4.08 -34.41
CA ILE A 168 -28.90 -3.68 -34.96
C ILE A 168 -29.05 -4.58 -36.18
N GLU A 169 -29.84 -5.65 -36.06
CA GLU A 169 -30.25 -6.45 -37.21
C GLU A 169 -30.80 -5.44 -38.20
N LYS A 170 -30.03 -5.20 -39.28
CA LYS A 170 -30.48 -4.34 -40.36
C LYS A 170 -31.80 -4.95 -40.81
N SER A 171 -32.88 -4.17 -40.70
CA SER A 171 -34.19 -4.58 -41.21
C SER A 171 -34.01 -5.11 -42.62
N LEU A 172 -34.41 -6.36 -42.85
CA LEU A 172 -34.32 -6.98 -44.16
C LEU A 172 -35.02 -6.07 -45.19
N PRO A 173 -34.40 -5.78 -46.35
CA PRO A 173 -35.04 -5.03 -47.42
C PRO A 173 -36.40 -5.63 -47.79
N GLU A 174 -37.38 -4.79 -48.12
CA GLU A 174 -38.71 -5.24 -48.52
C GLU A 174 -38.61 -6.30 -49.63
N GLY A 175 -39.12 -7.51 -49.36
CA GLY A 175 -39.11 -8.65 -50.27
C GLY A 175 -38.07 -9.74 -49.99
N GLN A 176 -37.19 -9.58 -49.00
CA GLN A 176 -36.34 -10.68 -48.51
C GLN A 176 -37.00 -11.46 -47.39
N LEU A 177 -37.12 -12.77 -47.58
CA LEU A 177 -37.53 -13.73 -46.56
C LEU A 177 -36.31 -14.15 -45.72
N SER A 178 -36.52 -14.27 -44.42
CA SER A 178 -35.52 -14.81 -43.51
C SER A 178 -35.32 -16.31 -43.75
N ILE A 179 -34.15 -16.84 -43.40
CA ILE A 179 -33.88 -18.28 -43.48
C ILE A 179 -34.88 -19.11 -42.66
N PHE A 180 -35.51 -18.49 -41.65
CA PHE A 180 -36.55 -19.11 -40.83
C PHE A 180 -37.92 -19.17 -41.54
N ASP A 181 -38.19 -18.28 -42.50
CA ASP A 181 -39.43 -18.31 -43.30
C ASP A 181 -39.43 -19.47 -44.32
N LEU A 182 -38.26 -20.07 -44.59
CA LEU A 182 -38.10 -21.23 -45.48
C LEU A 182 -38.44 -22.56 -44.78
N PHE A 183 -38.53 -22.58 -43.45
CA PHE A 183 -38.84 -23.75 -42.66
C PHE A 183 -40.21 -23.58 -41.98
N ASN A 184 -41.27 -23.43 -42.78
CA ASN A 184 -42.65 -23.45 -42.28
C ASN A 184 -42.94 -24.77 -41.54
N ILE A 185 -43.08 -24.70 -40.21
CA ILE A 185 -43.81 -25.70 -39.39
C ILE A 185 -45.23 -25.18 -39.21
#